data_AF-A0A257LIX8-F1
#
_entry.id   AF-A0A257LIX8-F1
#
_cell.length_a   1.000
_cell.length_b   1.000
_cell.length_c   1.000
_cell.angle_alpha   90.00
_cell.angle_beta   90.00
_cell.angle_gamma   90.00
#
_symmetry.space_group_name_H-M   'P 1'
#
loop_
_entity.id
_entity.type
_entity.pdbx_description
1 polymer ?
#
loop_
_entity_poly.entity_id
_entity_poly.type
_entity_poly.pdbx_seq_one_letter_code
_entity_poly.pdbx_strand_id
1 'polypeptide(L)'
;MIVQPTKAQGLPSRAGLGLKHQHIDEVLASRPPVGFFEVHAENYMVDGGPLHHGLARIRADYPISLHGVGLSIGGEGPLDEAHLDRLAVLIDRYQPAVFSEHLAWSSHGQAYLADLLPLPWTAATLDRVCQHIDRVQTRLKRPMLLENPATYLEFAESTLAEADFLAFEEPYRQGR
;
A
#
# COMPACT_ATOMS: atom_id res chain seq x y z
N MET A 1 -5.10 30.17 14.11
CA MET A 1 -5.63 29.44 12.94
C MET A 1 -5.71 27.97 13.30
N ILE A 2 -6.92 27.43 13.38
CA ILE A 2 -7.12 26.02 13.70
C ILE A 2 -7.01 25.26 12.37
N VAL A 3 -5.91 24.55 12.17
CA VAL A 3 -5.81 23.59 11.07
C VAL A 3 -6.72 22.43 11.46
N GLN A 4 -7.89 22.34 10.85
CA GLN A 4 -8.76 21.19 11.05
C GLN A 4 -8.12 19.96 10.39
N PRO A 5 -8.04 18.81 11.08
CA PRO A 5 -7.61 17.58 10.45
C PRO A 5 -8.65 17.19 9.40
N THR A 6 -8.28 17.23 8.13
CA THR A 6 -9.12 16.75 7.04
C THR A 6 -9.27 15.24 7.19
N LYS A 7 -10.48 14.81 7.56
CA LYS A 7 -10.97 13.44 7.40
C LYS A 7 -10.53 12.98 6.00
N ALA A 8 -9.77 11.89 5.87
CA ALA A 8 -9.25 11.43 4.59
C ALA A 8 -10.41 11.21 3.61
N GLN A 9 -10.67 12.20 2.76
CA GLN A 9 -11.53 12.06 1.60
C GLN A 9 -10.74 11.17 0.62
N GLY A 10 -11.41 10.18 0.03
CA GLY A 10 -10.80 9.29 -0.96
C GLY A 10 -10.19 10.08 -2.12
N LEU A 11 -9.46 9.38 -2.99
CA LEU A 11 -8.87 10.01 -4.16
C LEU A 11 -9.96 10.64 -5.05
N PRO A 12 -9.72 11.82 -5.64
CA PRO A 12 -10.66 12.42 -6.57
C PRO A 12 -10.80 11.55 -7.82
N SER A 13 -11.97 11.58 -8.46
CA SER A 13 -12.24 10.91 -9.74
C SER A 13 -11.52 11.62 -10.92
N ARG A 14 -10.19 11.69 -10.84
CA ARG A 14 -9.27 12.32 -11.79
C ARG A 14 -8.00 11.49 -11.87
N ALA A 15 -7.34 11.50 -13.02
CA ALA A 15 -6.06 10.82 -13.20
C ALA A 15 -5.01 11.32 -12.19
N GLY A 16 -4.27 10.38 -11.60
CA GLY A 16 -3.08 10.64 -10.79
C GLY A 16 -1.79 10.33 -11.53
N LEU A 17 -0.66 10.68 -10.91
CA LEU A 17 0.67 10.37 -11.41
C LEU A 17 1.55 9.75 -10.31
N GLY A 18 2.38 8.78 -10.69
CA GLY A 18 3.47 8.33 -9.84
C GLY A 18 4.54 9.41 -9.73
N LEU A 19 4.90 9.80 -8.52
CA LEU A 19 5.89 10.83 -8.25
C LEU A 19 7.27 10.21 -8.04
N LYS A 20 8.21 10.54 -8.92
CA LYS A 20 9.63 10.26 -8.73
C LYS A 20 10.34 11.51 -8.20
N HIS A 21 11.35 11.31 -7.36
CA HIS A 21 12.06 12.40 -6.69
C HIS A 21 12.56 13.50 -7.63
N GLN A 22 13.09 13.11 -8.80
CA GLN A 22 13.62 14.03 -9.81
C GLN A 22 12.59 15.02 -10.38
N HIS A 23 11.28 14.77 -10.24
CA HIS A 23 10.21 15.63 -10.75
C HIS A 23 9.59 16.53 -9.67
N ILE A 24 10.04 16.46 -8.41
CA ILE A 24 9.44 17.24 -7.32
C ILE A 24 9.50 18.75 -7.61
N ASP A 25 10.66 19.26 -8.03
CA ASP A 25 10.83 20.70 -8.28
C ASP A 25 9.97 21.18 -9.44
N GLU A 26 9.86 20.39 -10.50
CA GLU A 26 9.01 20.68 -11.65
C GLU A 26 7.53 20.71 -11.24
N VAL A 27 7.08 19.74 -10.45
CA VAL A 27 5.69 19.71 -9.97
C VAL A 27 5.38 20.90 -9.06
N LEU A 28 6.30 21.25 -8.16
CA LEU A 28 6.14 22.41 -7.27
C LEU A 28 6.13 23.74 -8.04
N ALA A 29 6.87 23.83 -9.14
CA ALA A 29 6.91 25.02 -9.99
C ALA A 29 5.70 25.14 -10.91
N SER A 30 5.30 24.04 -11.56
CA SER A 30 4.26 24.03 -12.61
C SER A 30 2.85 23.77 -12.09
N ARG A 31 2.71 23.11 -10.92
CA ARG A 31 1.44 22.73 -10.31
C ARG A 31 0.48 22.08 -11.32
N PRO A 32 0.85 20.93 -11.89
CA PRO A 32 0.08 20.30 -12.96
C PRO A 32 -1.34 19.95 -12.48
N PRO A 33 -2.34 19.98 -13.38
CA PRO A 33 -3.74 19.74 -13.03
C PRO A 33 -4.05 18.24 -12.89
N VAL A 34 -3.33 17.54 -12.00
CA VAL A 34 -3.54 16.12 -11.67
C VAL A 34 -4.42 15.97 -10.43
N GLY A 35 -5.07 14.81 -10.31
CA GLY A 35 -5.95 14.51 -9.18
C GLY A 35 -5.19 14.21 -7.89
N PHE A 36 -4.10 13.45 -7.99
CA PHE A 36 -3.30 13.02 -6.85
C PHE A 36 -1.91 12.59 -7.31
N PHE A 37 -0.99 12.46 -6.34
CA PHE A 37 0.30 11.82 -6.56
C PHE A 37 0.40 10.51 -5.79
N GLU A 38 0.99 9.50 -6.40
CA GLU A 38 1.33 8.25 -5.72
C GLU A 38 2.84 8.17 -5.48
N VAL A 39 3.22 7.68 -4.31
CA VAL A 39 4.62 7.41 -3.97
C VAL A 39 4.77 6.04 -3.32
N HIS A 40 5.92 5.41 -3.54
CA HIS A 40 6.27 4.19 -2.82
C HIS A 40 6.67 4.51 -1.38
N ALA A 41 6.10 3.82 -0.40
CA ALA A 41 6.32 4.08 1.02
C ALA A 41 7.81 3.92 1.41
N GLU A 42 8.47 2.89 0.87
CA GLU A 42 9.83 2.47 1.20
C GLU A 42 10.87 3.55 0.83
N ASN A 43 10.61 4.33 -0.21
CA ASN A 43 11.46 5.47 -0.59
C ASN A 43 11.47 6.57 0.49
N TYR A 44 10.51 6.56 1.40
CA TYR A 44 10.35 7.55 2.46
C TYR A 44 10.53 6.94 3.86
N MET A 45 10.93 5.69 4.00
CA MET A 45 11.26 5.07 5.30
C MET A 45 12.63 5.48 5.82
N VAL A 46 12.91 6.78 5.76
CA VAL A 46 14.11 7.43 6.29
C VAL A 46 13.69 8.46 7.35
N ASP A 47 14.61 8.85 8.24
CA ASP A 47 14.23 9.72 9.37
C ASP A 47 13.74 11.11 8.92
N GLY A 48 14.31 11.64 7.82
CA GLY A 48 14.06 12.99 7.35
C GLY A 48 14.80 13.35 6.06
N GLY A 49 14.99 14.64 5.83
CA GLY A 49 15.80 15.16 4.73
C GLY A 49 15.02 15.66 3.51
N PRO A 50 15.71 15.91 2.38
CA PRO A 50 15.13 16.54 1.19
C PRO A 50 13.91 15.82 0.62
N LEU A 51 13.87 14.48 0.71
CA LEU A 51 12.72 13.68 0.30
C LEU A 51 11.45 14.10 1.05
N HIS A 52 11.51 14.15 2.39
CA HIS A 52 10.38 14.55 3.22
C HIS A 52 9.99 16.01 3.00
N HIS A 53 10.98 16.90 2.85
CA HIS A 53 10.71 18.30 2.58
C HIS A 53 9.92 18.48 1.26
N GLY A 54 10.35 17.81 0.19
CA GLY A 54 9.67 17.85 -1.10
C GLY A 54 8.25 17.28 -1.03
N LEU A 55 8.10 16.07 -0.49
CA LEU A 55 6.80 15.40 -0.43
C LEU A 55 5.80 16.14 0.49
N ALA A 56 6.25 16.72 1.60
CA ALA A 56 5.39 17.52 2.47
C ALA A 56 4.81 18.75 1.74
N ARG A 57 5.61 19.40 0.89
CA ARG A 57 5.14 20.52 0.06
C ARG A 57 4.14 20.06 -1.00
N ILE A 58 4.39 18.93 -1.67
CA ILE A 58 3.43 18.35 -2.61
C ILE A 58 2.12 18.00 -1.90
N ARG A 59 2.19 17.34 -0.74
CA ARG A 59 1.02 16.94 0.06
C ARG A 59 0.17 18.12 0.54
N ALA A 60 0.77 19.30 0.71
CA ALA A 60 0.04 20.51 1.08
C ALA A 60 -0.94 20.95 -0.03
N ASP A 61 -0.56 20.73 -1.29
CA ASP A 61 -1.34 21.16 -2.46
C ASP A 61 -2.13 20.00 -3.11
N TYR A 62 -1.70 18.74 -2.92
CA TYR A 62 -2.27 17.54 -3.56
C TYR A 62 -2.60 16.43 -2.55
N PRO A 63 -3.71 15.67 -2.76
CA PRO A 63 -3.88 14.37 -2.14
C PRO A 63 -2.73 13.44 -2.54
N ILE A 64 -2.35 12.54 -1.64
CA ILE A 64 -1.36 11.51 -1.94
C ILE A 64 -1.92 10.10 -1.71
N SER A 65 -1.50 9.16 -2.56
CA SER A 65 -1.59 7.72 -2.37
C SER A 65 -0.23 7.23 -1.85
N LEU A 66 -0.21 6.44 -0.78
CA LEU A 66 0.98 5.67 -0.40
C LEU A 66 0.83 4.24 -0.88
N HIS A 67 1.81 3.76 -1.62
CA HIS A 67 1.85 2.38 -2.11
C HIS A 67 3.04 1.67 -1.47
N GLY A 68 2.80 0.62 -0.70
CA GLY A 68 3.87 -0.24 -0.19
C GLY A 68 4.30 -1.25 -1.24
N VAL A 69 5.55 -1.71 -1.16
CA VAL A 69 6.06 -2.81 -1.99
C VAL A 69 6.81 -3.88 -1.19
N GLY A 70 7.00 -3.66 0.11
CA GLY A 70 7.87 -4.47 0.96
C GLY A 70 7.21 -5.22 2.11
N LEU A 71 5.87 -5.18 2.26
CA LEU A 71 5.20 -5.92 3.35
C LEU A 71 5.03 -7.40 3.02
N SER A 72 5.00 -7.76 1.74
CA SER A 72 4.92 -9.16 1.30
C SER A 72 3.68 -9.85 1.87
N ILE A 73 2.49 -9.27 1.65
CA ILE A 73 1.20 -9.69 2.22
C ILE A 73 0.91 -11.18 1.99
N GLY A 74 1.30 -11.73 0.84
CA GLY A 74 1.12 -13.14 0.49
C GLY A 74 2.19 -14.10 1.04
N GLY A 75 3.23 -13.58 1.70
CA GLY A 75 4.35 -14.37 2.22
C GLY A 75 3.92 -15.46 3.20
N GLU A 76 4.69 -16.55 3.26
CA GLU A 76 4.43 -17.67 4.19
C GLU A 76 4.74 -17.31 5.66
N GLY A 77 5.74 -16.47 5.88
CA GLY A 77 6.16 -16.04 7.20
C GLY A 77 5.29 -14.91 7.78
N PRO A 78 5.44 -14.60 9.08
CA PRO A 78 4.77 -13.46 9.68
C PRO A 78 5.25 -12.14 9.06
N LEU A 79 4.42 -11.11 9.13
CA LEU A 79 4.79 -9.75 8.71
C LEU A 79 6.01 -9.23 9.50
N ASP A 80 6.85 -8.45 8.82
CA ASP A 80 7.91 -7.68 9.47
C ASP A 80 7.27 -6.51 10.26
N GLU A 81 7.15 -6.69 11.57
CA GLU A 81 6.58 -5.69 12.49
C GLU A 81 7.40 -4.38 12.49
N ALA A 82 8.72 -4.43 12.29
CA ALA A 82 9.53 -3.22 12.22
C ALA A 82 9.28 -2.44 10.92
N HIS A 83 9.06 -3.14 9.80
CA HIS A 83 8.60 -2.52 8.56
C HIS A 83 7.21 -1.89 8.74
N LEU A 84 6.28 -2.62 9.35
CA LEU A 84 4.93 -2.13 9.60
C LEU A 84 4.91 -0.90 10.52
N ASP A 85 5.81 -0.84 11.50
CA ASP A 85 5.99 0.34 12.36
C ASP A 85 6.50 1.56 11.57
N ARG A 86 7.48 1.38 10.68
CA ARG A 86 7.95 2.47 9.79
C ARG A 86 6.84 2.96 8.86
N LEU A 87 6.04 2.05 8.33
CA LEU A 87 4.88 2.41 7.52
C LEU A 87 3.86 3.22 8.33
N ALA A 88 3.56 2.82 9.57
CA ALA A 88 2.65 3.56 10.42
C ALA A 88 3.12 4.99 10.70
N VAL A 89 4.44 5.20 10.87
CA VAL A 89 5.02 6.54 10.99
C VAL A 89 4.76 7.38 9.73
N LEU A 90 4.87 6.79 8.53
CA LEU A 90 4.59 7.50 7.28
C LEU A 90 3.11 7.82 7.09
N ILE A 91 2.23 6.87 7.42
CA ILE A 91 0.79 7.07 7.41
C ILE A 91 0.41 8.22 8.34
N ASP A 92 0.98 8.25 9.55
CA ASP A 92 0.73 9.31 10.52
C ASP A 92 1.27 10.66 10.04
N ARG A 93 2.49 10.69 9.51
CA ARG A 93 3.15 11.90 9.00
C ARG A 93 2.40 12.56 7.85
N TYR A 94 1.93 11.76 6.89
CA TYR A 94 1.39 12.31 5.64
C TYR A 94 -0.12 12.24 5.50
N GLN A 95 -0.80 11.45 6.34
CA GLN A 95 -2.24 11.26 6.31
C GLN A 95 -2.72 11.06 4.84
N PRO A 96 -2.23 10.03 4.14
CA PRO A 96 -2.56 9.85 2.72
C PRO A 96 -4.04 9.57 2.56
N ALA A 97 -4.59 9.85 1.37
CA ALA A 97 -5.99 9.59 1.07
C ALA A 97 -6.28 8.09 1.07
N VAL A 98 -5.36 7.30 0.49
CA VAL A 98 -5.41 5.84 0.45
C VAL A 98 -4.03 5.24 0.71
N PHE A 99 -4.02 3.98 1.14
CA PHE A 99 -2.82 3.16 1.23
C PHE A 99 -3.08 1.84 0.48
N SER A 100 -2.13 1.40 -0.34
CA SER A 100 -2.20 0.14 -1.09
C SER A 100 -0.95 -0.71 -0.92
N GLU A 101 -1.08 -2.01 -1.13
CA GLU A 101 0.02 -2.99 -1.28
C GLU A 101 -0.40 -4.08 -2.27
N HIS A 102 0.56 -4.78 -2.85
CA HIS A 102 0.42 -5.97 -3.65
C HIS A 102 -0.02 -7.19 -2.83
N LEU A 103 -0.90 -7.97 -3.44
CA LEU A 103 -1.14 -9.38 -3.10
C LEU A 103 -0.01 -10.25 -3.67
N ALA A 104 1.15 -10.19 -3.04
CA ALA A 104 2.30 -11.00 -3.43
C ALA A 104 3.20 -11.29 -2.25
N TRP A 105 4.17 -12.16 -2.50
CA TRP A 105 5.36 -12.31 -1.68
C TRP A 105 6.54 -11.69 -2.40
N SER A 106 7.11 -10.64 -1.80
CA SER A 106 8.33 -9.97 -2.28
C SER A 106 9.56 -10.42 -1.50
N SER A 107 9.43 -11.32 -0.53
CA SER A 107 10.55 -11.87 0.24
C SER A 107 10.41 -13.38 0.52
N HIS A 108 11.50 -14.13 0.32
CA HIS A 108 11.67 -15.50 0.81
C HIS A 108 13.05 -15.66 1.48
N GLY A 109 13.08 -15.90 2.80
CA GLY A 109 14.32 -15.90 3.56
C GLY A 109 14.99 -14.53 3.58
N GLN A 110 16.24 -14.43 3.09
CA GLN A 110 16.99 -13.17 2.97
C GLN A 110 16.87 -12.52 1.57
N ALA A 111 16.16 -13.16 0.63
CA ALA A 111 16.07 -12.71 -0.75
C ALA A 111 14.80 -11.86 -0.96
N TYR A 112 14.98 -10.67 -1.54
CA TYR A 112 13.90 -9.86 -2.09
C TYR A 112 13.68 -10.22 -3.55
N LEU A 113 12.44 -10.54 -3.93
CA LEU A 113 12.06 -10.91 -5.29
C LEU A 113 11.28 -9.75 -5.91
N ALA A 114 11.84 -9.17 -6.96
CA ALA A 114 11.26 -8.03 -7.66
C ALA A 114 10.05 -8.42 -8.52
N ASP A 115 10.00 -9.67 -8.97
CA ASP A 115 8.87 -10.23 -9.68
C ASP A 115 7.90 -10.77 -8.63
N LEU A 116 6.78 -10.07 -8.48
CA LEU A 116 5.66 -10.42 -7.60
C LEU A 116 5.21 -11.84 -7.94
N LEU A 117 5.73 -12.81 -7.20
CA LEU A 117 5.50 -14.20 -7.50
C LEU A 117 4.04 -14.55 -7.18
N PRO A 118 3.40 -15.41 -7.99
CA PRO A 118 2.04 -15.84 -7.73
C PRO A 118 1.94 -16.52 -6.36
N LEU A 119 0.74 -16.54 -5.82
CA LEU A 119 0.41 -17.27 -4.60
C LEU A 119 -0.32 -18.55 -4.97
N PRO A 120 -0.04 -19.69 -4.31
CA PRO A 120 -0.89 -20.86 -4.47
C PRO A 120 -2.27 -20.53 -3.90
N TRP A 121 -3.28 -20.56 -4.74
CA TRP A 121 -4.66 -20.18 -4.41
C TRP A 121 -5.35 -21.28 -3.58
N THR A 122 -4.92 -21.43 -2.33
CA THR A 122 -5.44 -22.42 -1.37
C THR A 122 -6.17 -21.71 -0.23
N ALA A 123 -7.05 -22.43 0.48
CA ALA A 123 -7.69 -21.92 1.68
C ALA A 123 -6.67 -21.49 2.75
N ALA A 124 -5.57 -22.23 2.91
CA ALA A 124 -4.51 -21.87 3.86
C ALA A 124 -3.79 -20.56 3.48
N THR A 125 -3.59 -20.30 2.19
CA THR A 125 -3.04 -19.03 1.70
C THR A 125 -4.03 -17.89 1.92
N LEU A 126 -5.31 -18.12 1.63
CA LEU A 126 -6.38 -17.15 1.84
C LEU A 126 -6.47 -16.74 3.31
N ASP A 127 -6.54 -17.70 4.23
CA ASP A 127 -6.59 -17.46 5.67
C ASP A 127 -5.40 -16.62 6.15
N ARG A 128 -4.20 -16.91 5.64
CA ARG A 128 -2.98 -16.15 5.98
C ARG A 128 -3.02 -14.73 5.44
N VAL A 129 -3.43 -14.54 4.19
CA VAL A 129 -3.58 -13.21 3.57
C VAL A 129 -4.61 -12.39 4.36
N CYS A 130 -5.76 -12.96 4.73
CA CYS A 130 -6.75 -12.30 5.57
C CYS A 130 -6.16 -11.88 6.93
N GLN A 131 -5.42 -12.77 7.60
CA GLN A 131 -4.75 -12.44 8.87
C GLN A 131 -3.72 -11.31 8.73
N HIS A 132 -2.94 -11.30 7.65
CA HIS A 132 -1.98 -10.24 7.35
C HIS A 132 -2.69 -8.90 7.09
N ILE A 133 -3.74 -8.90 6.27
CA ILE A 133 -4.56 -7.70 6.00
C ILE A 133 -5.14 -7.16 7.31
N ASP A 134 -5.74 -8.01 8.14
CA ASP A 134 -6.29 -7.62 9.43
C ASP A 134 -5.23 -7.01 10.36
N ARG A 135 -4.04 -7.61 10.40
CA ARG A 135 -2.92 -7.09 11.18
C ARG A 135 -2.49 -5.70 10.71
N VAL A 136 -2.33 -5.52 9.39
CA VAL A 136 -1.95 -4.23 8.79
C VAL A 136 -3.02 -3.18 9.06
N GLN A 137 -4.29 -3.46 8.76
CA GLN A 137 -5.38 -2.51 8.97
C GLN A 137 -5.54 -2.13 10.45
N THR A 138 -5.36 -3.09 11.36
CA THR A 138 -5.38 -2.84 12.81
C THR A 138 -4.25 -1.90 13.23
N ARG A 139 -3.02 -2.14 12.74
CA ARG A 139 -1.84 -1.37 13.11
C ARG A 139 -1.83 0.03 12.49
N LEU A 140 -2.31 0.16 11.26
CA LEU A 140 -2.41 1.43 10.52
C LEU A 140 -3.70 2.21 10.82
N LYS A 141 -4.67 1.56 11.47
CA LYS A 141 -5.99 2.10 11.83
C LYS A 141 -6.76 2.65 10.61
N ARG A 142 -6.62 1.98 9.47
CA ARG A 142 -7.30 2.37 8.23
C ARG A 142 -7.46 1.19 7.27
N PRO A 143 -8.41 1.27 6.33
CA PRO A 143 -8.51 0.31 5.25
C PRO A 143 -7.25 0.35 4.38
N MET A 144 -6.79 -0.82 3.95
CA MET A 144 -5.79 -0.94 2.89
C MET A 144 -6.46 -1.38 1.59
N LEU A 145 -5.94 -0.89 0.47
CA LEU A 145 -6.28 -1.40 -0.85
C LEU A 145 -5.29 -2.51 -1.20
N LEU A 146 -5.77 -3.53 -1.89
CA LEU A 146 -4.95 -4.64 -2.33
C LEU A 146 -4.84 -4.60 -3.84
N GLU A 147 -3.63 -4.49 -4.35
CA GLU A 147 -3.33 -4.59 -5.78
C GLU A 147 -3.12 -6.04 -6.14
N ASN A 148 -3.88 -6.54 -7.10
CA ASN A 148 -3.61 -7.84 -7.69
C ASN A 148 -2.52 -7.69 -8.76
N PRO A 149 -1.31 -8.23 -8.57
CA PRO A 149 -0.30 -8.21 -9.61
C PRO A 149 -0.72 -9.08 -10.80
N ALA A 150 -0.18 -8.79 -11.97
CA ALA A 150 -0.35 -9.68 -13.12
C ALA A 150 0.30 -11.03 -12.82
N THR A 151 -0.50 -12.09 -12.75
CA THR A 151 -0.03 -13.45 -12.52
C THR A 151 0.47 -14.07 -13.83
N TYR A 152 1.76 -14.38 -13.93
CA TYR A 152 2.35 -15.01 -15.12
C TYR A 152 2.39 -16.54 -15.07
N LEU A 153 2.12 -17.14 -13.89
CA LEU A 153 2.19 -18.58 -13.64
C LEU A 153 1.13 -18.99 -12.62
N GLU A 154 0.47 -20.13 -12.83
CA GLU A 154 -0.44 -20.74 -11.86
C GLU A 154 0.28 -21.90 -11.15
N PHE A 155 0.21 -21.95 -9.82
CA PHE A 155 0.78 -23.07 -9.05
C PHE A 155 -0.12 -24.31 -9.18
N ALA A 156 0.48 -25.49 -9.36
CA ALA A 156 -0.26 -26.75 -9.45
C ALA A 156 -1.07 -27.08 -8.18
N GLU A 157 -0.67 -26.49 -7.06
CA GLU A 157 -1.32 -26.58 -5.77
C GLU A 157 -2.54 -25.65 -5.63
N SER A 158 -2.83 -24.82 -6.62
CA SER A 158 -3.99 -23.91 -6.60
C SER A 158 -5.28 -24.69 -6.68
N THR A 159 -6.16 -24.48 -5.69
CA THR A 159 -7.46 -25.17 -5.60
C THR A 159 -8.64 -24.24 -5.81
N LEU A 160 -8.42 -22.93 -5.74
CA LEU A 160 -9.39 -21.87 -6.00
C LEU A 160 -9.04 -21.18 -7.33
N ALA A 161 -10.06 -20.70 -8.05
CA ALA A 161 -9.85 -19.76 -9.14
C ALA A 161 -9.43 -18.39 -8.57
N GLU A 162 -8.57 -17.67 -9.29
CA GLU A 162 -8.10 -16.33 -8.90
C GLU A 162 -9.26 -15.36 -8.61
N ALA A 163 -10.30 -15.36 -9.46
CA ALA A 163 -11.48 -14.51 -9.27
C ALA A 163 -12.22 -14.82 -7.96
N ASP A 164 -12.34 -16.10 -7.60
CA ASP A 164 -13.00 -16.52 -6.35
C ASP A 164 -12.15 -16.14 -5.13
N PHE A 165 -10.82 -16.21 -5.24
CA PHE A 165 -9.90 -15.76 -4.20
C PHE A 165 -10.03 -14.24 -3.96
N LEU A 166 -10.06 -13.45 -5.03
CA LEU A 166 -10.14 -11.99 -4.95
C LEU A 166 -11.52 -11.48 -4.52
N ALA A 167 -12.58 -12.19 -4.92
CA ALA A 167 -13.95 -11.86 -4.57
C ALA A 167 -14.38 -12.46 -3.22
N PHE A 168 -13.47 -13.12 -2.49
CA PHE A 168 -13.80 -13.75 -1.22
C PHE A 168 -14.27 -12.68 -0.21
N GLU A 169 -15.55 -12.75 0.14
CA GLU A 169 -16.14 -12.01 1.23
C GLU A 169 -16.43 -13.00 2.37
N GLU A 170 -15.70 -12.89 3.48
CA GLU A 170 -16.17 -13.50 4.73
C GLU A 170 -17.59 -12.99 5.04
N PRO A 171 -18.50 -13.80 5.61
CA PRO A 171 -19.75 -13.30 6.21
C PRO A 171 -19.48 -12.45 7.47
N TYR A 172 -18.71 -11.37 7.35
CA TYR A 172 -18.36 -10.43 8.41
C TYR A 172 -19.28 -9.20 8.40
N ARG A 173 -20.60 -9.45 8.40
CA ARG A 173 -21.64 -8.39 8.47
C ARG A 173 -22.70 -8.60 9.53
N GLN A 174 -22.52 -9.53 10.47
CA GLN A 174 -23.38 -9.64 11.65
C GLN A 174 -22.57 -9.55 12.93
N GLY A 175 -22.43 -8.33 13.46
CA GLY A 175 -22.10 -8.09 14.87
C GLY A 175 -20.74 -7.47 15.14
N ARG A 176 -20.60 -6.16 14.90
CA ARG A 176 -19.89 -5.22 15.78
C ARG A 176 -20.27 -3.78 15.46
#